data_AF-A0A7M2WV56-F1
#
_entry.id   AF-A0A7M2WV56-F1
#
_cell.length_a   1.000
_cell.length_b   1.000
_cell.length_c   1.000
_cell.angle_alpha   90.00
_cell.angle_beta   90.00
_cell.angle_gamma   90.00
#
_symmetry.space_group_name_H-M   'P 1'
#
loop_
_entity.id
_entity.type
_entity.pdbx_description
1 polymer ?
#
loop_
_entity_poly.entity_id
_entity_poly.type
_entity_poly.pdbx_seq_one_letter_code
_entity_poly.pdbx_strand_id
1 'polypeptide(L)'
;MNAVTPDTVEGLLAELDALCIQLHADGDRLCFRPHEAVTADLAARLKTHKAKLLVEVAKRAALDRRMAEQLAQLVPYLTPDGRTVWIHPGHRGWLERHGLL
;
A
#
# COMPACT_ATOMS: atom_id res chain seq x y z
N MET A 1 1.62 -25.67 12.23
CA MET A 1 0.30 -25.23 12.75
C MET A 1 -0.40 -24.51 11.60
N ASN A 2 -1.37 -25.15 10.94
CA ASN A 2 -2.12 -24.54 9.84
C ASN A 2 -3.13 -23.57 10.47
N ALA A 3 -2.85 -22.27 10.42
CA ALA A 3 -3.88 -21.29 10.72
C ALA A 3 -4.98 -21.47 9.67
N VAL A 4 -6.16 -21.91 10.11
CA VAL A 4 -7.39 -21.73 9.32
C VAL A 4 -7.54 -20.22 9.19
N THR A 5 -7.13 -19.66 8.05
CA THR A 5 -7.34 -18.24 7.82
C THR A 5 -8.84 -18.00 7.83
N PRO A 6 -9.35 -17.08 8.65
CA PRO A 6 -10.79 -16.83 8.72
C PRO A 6 -11.31 -16.43 7.33
N ASP A 7 -12.51 -16.89 6.96
CA ASP A 7 -13.21 -16.51 5.73
C ASP A 7 -13.76 -15.08 5.81
N THR A 8 -12.87 -14.14 6.12
CA THR A 8 -13.10 -12.71 6.20
C THR A 8 -12.22 -12.01 5.18
N VAL A 9 -12.59 -10.78 4.82
CA VAL A 9 -11.80 -9.95 3.90
C VAL A 9 -10.39 -9.73 4.44
N GLU A 10 -10.27 -9.41 5.74
CA GLU A 10 -8.98 -9.19 6.40
C GLU A 10 -8.14 -10.47 6.45
N GLY A 11 -8.77 -11.62 6.72
CA GLY A 11 -8.10 -12.92 6.68
C GLY A 11 -7.54 -13.21 5.29
N LEU A 12 -8.36 -13.01 4.25
CA LEU A 12 -7.93 -13.22 2.86
C LEU A 12 -6.79 -12.27 2.44
N LEU A 13 -6.83 -11.01 2.84
CA LEU A 13 -5.73 -10.06 2.58
C LEU A 13 -4.44 -10.48 3.28
N ALA A 14 -4.53 -10.95 4.53
CA ALA A 14 -3.37 -11.46 5.27
C ALA A 14 -2.80 -12.75 4.66
N GLU A 15 -3.66 -13.66 4.17
CA GLU A 15 -3.23 -14.87 3.47
C GLU A 15 -2.51 -14.54 2.16
N LEU A 16 -3.05 -13.59 1.38
CA LEU A 16 -2.40 -13.12 0.15
C LEU A 16 -1.02 -12.52 0.44
N ASP A 17 -0.90 -11.71 1.49
CA ASP A 17 0.39 -11.12 1.92
C ASP A 17 1.40 -12.20 2.34
N ALA A 18 0.97 -13.18 3.15
CA ALA A 18 1.80 -14.30 3.58
C ALA A 18 2.28 -15.17 2.41
N LEU A 19 1.49 -15.25 1.34
CA LEU A 19 1.84 -15.96 0.10
C LEU A 19 2.59 -15.08 -0.92
N CYS A 20 2.88 -13.82 -0.57
CA CYS A 20 3.46 -12.82 -1.47
C CYS A 20 2.66 -12.64 -2.77
N ILE A 21 1.34 -12.82 -2.71
CA ILE A 21 0.42 -12.59 -3.82
C ILE A 21 -0.09 -11.15 -3.73
N GLN A 22 0.31 -10.34 -4.70
CA GLN A 22 -0.17 -8.98 -4.86
C GLN A 22 -1.57 -8.99 -5.46
N LEU A 23 -2.46 -8.20 -4.86
CA LEU A 23 -3.83 -7.98 -5.31
C LEU A 23 -4.01 -6.54 -5.78
N HIS A 24 -4.48 -6.39 -7.01
CA HIS A 24 -4.77 -5.09 -7.63
C HIS A 24 -6.19 -5.07 -8.21
N ALA A 25 -6.77 -3.88 -8.33
CA ALA A 25 -8.05 -3.68 -9.00
C ALA A 25 -7.82 -3.07 -10.39
N ASP A 26 -8.41 -3.69 -11.40
CA ASP A 26 -8.50 -3.18 -12.78
C ASP A 26 -9.99 -3.00 -13.13
N GLY A 27 -10.50 -1.79 -12.88
CA GLY A 27 -11.93 -1.52 -12.92
C GLY A 27 -12.71 -2.40 -11.95
N ASP A 28 -13.61 -3.24 -12.45
CA ASP A 28 -14.39 -4.22 -11.66
C ASP A 28 -13.68 -5.60 -11.53
N ARG A 29 -12.42 -5.71 -11.95
CA ARG A 29 -11.67 -6.97 -11.93
C ARG A 29 -10.62 -6.95 -10.84
N LEU A 30 -10.48 -8.09 -10.15
CA LEU A 30 -9.36 -8.35 -9.27
C LEU A 30 -8.25 -9.03 -10.08
N CYS A 31 -7.04 -8.49 -10.00
CA CYS A 31 -5.84 -8.99 -10.65
C CYS A 31 -4.83 -9.47 -9.61
N PHE A 32 -4.16 -10.58 -9.90
CA PHE A 32 -3.25 -11.26 -8.97
C PHE A 32 -1.86 -11.42 -9.58
N ARG A 33 -0.81 -11.26 -8.77
CA ARG A 33 0.59 -11.50 -9.15
C ARG A 33 1.38 -12.11 -7.98
N PRO A 34 2.03 -13.28 -8.13
CA PRO A 34 1.91 -14.23 -9.23
C PRO A 34 0.50 -14.87 -9.29
N HIS A 35 0.04 -15.22 -10.49
CA HIS A 35 -1.30 -15.82 -10.67
C HIS A 35 -1.27 -17.34 -10.39
N GLU A 36 -0.13 -17.97 -10.63
CA GLU A 36 0.13 -19.40 -10.40
C GLU A 36 0.09 -19.80 -8.93
N ALA A 37 0.29 -18.85 -8.01
CA ALA A 37 0.18 -19.09 -6.57
C ALA A 37 -1.29 -19.06 -6.07
N VAL A 38 -2.23 -18.63 -6.91
CA VAL A 38 -3.65 -18.60 -6.56
C VAL A 38 -4.26 -19.98 -6.79
N THR A 39 -4.46 -20.72 -5.69
CA THR A 39 -5.13 -22.02 -5.74
C THR A 39 -6.63 -21.86 -6.07
N ALA A 40 -7.27 -22.94 -6.54
CA ALA A 40 -8.70 -22.91 -6.86
C ALA A 40 -9.59 -22.62 -5.62
N ASP A 41 -9.19 -23.12 -4.45
CA ASP A 41 -9.85 -22.81 -3.17
C ASP A 41 -9.76 -21.32 -2.83
N LEU A 42 -8.56 -20.75 -2.90
CA LEU A 42 -8.33 -19.34 -2.65
C LEU A 42 -9.13 -18.48 -3.64
N ALA A 43 -9.15 -18.85 -4.92
CA ALA A 43 -9.95 -18.17 -5.93
C ALA A 43 -11.46 -18.18 -5.61
N ALA A 44 -11.99 -19.30 -5.11
CA ALA A 44 -13.40 -19.40 -4.72
C ALA A 44 -13.72 -18.48 -3.53
N ARG A 45 -12.86 -18.46 -2.50
CA ARG A 45 -13.01 -17.60 -1.32
C ARG A 45 -12.90 -16.11 -1.67
N LEU A 46 -11.94 -15.74 -2.53
CA LEU A 46 -11.80 -14.38 -3.05
C LEU A 46 -13.04 -13.94 -3.85
N LYS A 47 -13.64 -14.84 -4.63
CA LYS A 47 -14.86 -14.56 -5.39
C LYS A 47 -16.06 -14.26 -4.49
N THR A 48 -16.20 -14.98 -3.38
CA THR A 48 -17.25 -14.74 -2.38
C THR A 48 -17.19 -13.31 -1.82
N HIS A 49 -15.98 -12.79 -1.60
CA HIS A 49 -15.76 -11.46 -1.02
C HIS A 49 -15.40 -10.38 -2.06
N LYS A 50 -15.58 -10.65 -3.36
CA LYS A 50 -15.10 -9.79 -4.47
C LYS A 50 -15.45 -8.32 -4.29
N ALA A 51 -16.72 -8.01 -4.02
CA ALA A 51 -17.19 -6.62 -3.92
C ALA A 51 -16.49 -5.85 -2.78
N LYS A 52 -16.30 -6.49 -1.63
CA LYS A 52 -15.60 -5.87 -0.50
C LYS A 52 -14.10 -5.74 -0.78
N LEU A 53 -13.48 -6.76 -1.39
CA LEU A 53 -12.08 -6.72 -1.79
C LEU A 53 -11.79 -5.60 -2.79
N LEU A 54 -12.66 -5.39 -3.79
CA LEU A 54 -12.53 -4.27 -4.72
C LEU A 54 -12.53 -2.91 -4.00
N VAL A 55 -13.40 -2.75 -3.01
CA VAL A 55 -13.45 -1.51 -2.21
C VAL A 55 -12.17 -1.31 -1.40
N GLU A 56 -11.66 -2.34 -0.73
CA GLU A 56 -10.43 -2.22 0.07
C GLU A 56 -9.19 -1.97 -0.80
N VAL A 57 -9.08 -2.65 -1.94
CA VAL A 57 -7.98 -2.45 -2.89
C VAL A 57 -8.05 -1.04 -3.51
N ALA A 58 -9.24 -0.55 -3.84
CA ALA A 58 -9.42 0.81 -4.35
C ALA A 58 -9.05 1.87 -3.31
N LYS A 59 -9.44 1.69 -2.04
CA LYS A 59 -9.03 2.56 -0.93
C LYS A 59 -7.51 2.59 -0.80
N ARG A 60 -6.87 1.42 -0.85
CA ARG A 60 -5.42 1.32 -0.76
C ARG A 60 -4.73 2.04 -1.92
N ALA A 61 -5.16 1.79 -3.15
CA ALA A 61 -4.62 2.45 -4.34
C ALA A 61 -4.78 3.98 -4.29
N ALA A 62 -5.89 4.48 -3.74
CA ALA A 62 -6.10 5.92 -3.55
C ALA A 62 -5.15 6.50 -2.50
N LEU A 63 -4.91 5.79 -1.39
CA LEU A 63 -3.95 6.19 -0.37
C LEU A 63 -2.52 6.19 -0.93
N ASP A 64 -2.12 5.12 -1.62
CA ASP A 64 -0.79 5.01 -2.23
C ASP A 64 -0.54 6.13 -3.23
N ARG A 65 -1.54 6.49 -4.04
CA ARG A 65 -1.47 7.64 -4.94
C ARG A 65 -1.26 8.95 -4.18
N ARG A 66 -2.05 9.21 -3.13
CA ARG A 66 -1.89 10.42 -2.30
C ARG A 66 -0.52 10.47 -1.64
N MET A 67 -0.01 9.34 -1.16
CA MET A 67 1.33 9.26 -0.60
C MET A 67 2.39 9.53 -1.67
N ALA A 68 2.27 8.96 -2.87
CA ALA A 68 3.17 9.23 -3.99
C ALA A 68 3.14 10.72 -4.37
N GLU A 69 1.95 11.35 -4.43
CA GLU A 69 1.79 12.78 -4.68
C GLU A 69 2.44 13.64 -3.59
N GLN A 70 2.31 13.26 -2.31
CA GLN A 70 2.97 13.93 -1.19
C GLN A 70 4.49 13.79 -1.26
N LEU A 71 4.99 12.59 -1.56
CA LEU A 71 6.42 12.31 -1.68
C LEU A 71 7.03 13.03 -2.90
N ALA A 72 6.30 13.15 -4.01
CA ALA A 72 6.73 13.88 -5.20
C ALA A 72 6.88 15.38 -4.97
N GLN A 73 6.24 15.94 -3.94
CA GLN A 73 6.38 17.34 -3.54
C GLN A 73 7.60 17.58 -2.64
N LEU A 74 8.24 16.53 -2.15
CA LEU A 74 9.45 16.66 -1.35
C LEU A 74 10.63 17.03 -2.25
N VAL A 75 11.45 17.96 -1.76
CA VAL A 75 12.68 18.38 -2.42
C VAL A 75 13.89 18.03 -1.57
N PRO A 76 15.03 17.67 -2.19
CA PRO A 76 16.25 17.45 -1.45
C PRO A 76 16.78 18.78 -0.90
N TYR A 77 17.14 18.79 0.37
CA TYR A 77 17.74 19.92 1.07
C TYR A 77 19.05 19.48 1.71
N LEU A 78 20.10 20.29 1.52
CA LEU A 78 21.41 20.07 2.14
C LEU A 78 21.47 20.81 3.48
N THR A 79 21.54 20.06 4.57
CA THR A 79 21.74 20.59 5.91
C THR A 79 23.17 21.14 6.09
N PRO A 80 23.41 22.02 7.07
CA PRO A 80 24.75 22.55 7.37
C PRO A 80 25.78 21.47 7.71
N ASP A 81 25.34 20.36 8.30
CA ASP A 81 26.17 19.18 8.60
C ASP A 81 26.48 18.30 7.36
N GLY A 82 26.05 18.71 6.18
CA GLY A 82 26.29 17.99 4.92
C GLY A 82 25.34 16.83 4.62
N ARG A 83 24.28 16.63 5.42
CA ARG A 83 23.26 15.58 5.20
C ARG A 83 22.19 16.07 4.23
N THR A 84 21.74 15.22 3.31
CA THR A 84 20.57 15.47 2.46
C THR A 84 19.30 14.95 3.13
N VAL A 85 18.32 15.82 3.30
CA VAL A 85 16.99 15.49 3.82
C VAL A 85 15.93 15.88 2.81
N TRP A 86 14.85 15.09 2.72
CA TRP A 86 13.74 15.36 1.83
C TRP A 86 12.64 16.06 2.63
N ILE A 87 12.35 17.32 2.28
CA ILE A 87 11.38 18.12 3.01
C ILE A 87 10.35 18.74 2.07
N HIS A 88 9.17 18.99 2.61
CA HIS A 88 8.20 19.83 1.92
C HIS A 88 8.70 21.28 1.94
N PRO A 89 8.79 21.97 0.78
CA PRO A 89 9.41 23.30 0.70
C PRO A 89 8.71 24.33 1.60
N GLY A 90 7.39 24.21 1.78
CA GLY A 90 6.61 25.08 2.68
C GLY A 90 6.95 24.95 4.17
N HIS A 91 7.62 23.87 4.60
CA HIS A 91 8.00 23.66 6.01
C HIS A 91 9.43 24.09 6.33
N ARG A 92 10.26 24.37 5.32
CA ARG A 92 11.68 24.71 5.50
C ARG A 92 11.92 25.80 6.55
N GLY A 93 11.29 26.96 6.39
CA GLY A 93 11.49 28.09 7.29
C GLY A 93 10.94 27.86 8.70
N TRP A 94 10.00 26.92 8.88
CA TRP A 94 9.59 26.49 10.22
C TRP A 94 10.64 25.56 10.85
N LEU A 95 11.18 24.61 10.07
CA LEU A 95 12.20 23.67 10.54
C LEU A 95 13.52 24.38 10.89
N GLU A 96 14.00 25.31 10.06
CA GLU A 96 15.20 26.13 10.34
C GLU A 96 15.01 26.94 11.63
N ARG A 97 13.84 27.56 11.83
CA ARG A 97 13.53 28.32 13.06
C ARG A 97 13.51 27.47 14.34
N HIS A 98 13.28 26.17 14.22
CA HIS A 98 13.23 25.25 15.37
C HIS A 98 14.50 24.38 15.48
N GLY A 99 15.54 24.63 14.67
CA GLY A 99 16.79 23.88 14.71
C GLY A 99 16.65 22.41 14.30
N LEU A 100 15.67 22.10 13.45
CA LEU A 100 15.40 20.74 12.95
C LEU A 100 16.09 20.46 11.58
N LEU A 101 16.84 21.43 11.06
CA LEU A 101 17.62 21.38 9.81
C LEU A 101 19.03 21.93 10.02
#